data_AF-A0A7J4KAN0-F1
#
_entry.id   AF-A0A7J4KAN0-F1
#
_cell.length_a   1.000
_cell.length_b   1.000
_cell.length_c   1.000
_cell.angle_alpha   90.00
_cell.angle_beta   90.00
_cell.angle_gamma   90.00
#
_symmetry.space_group_name_H-M   'P 1'
#
loop_
_entity.id
_entity.type
_entity.pdbx_description
1 polymer ?
#
loop_
_entity_poly.entity_id
_entity_poly.type
_entity_poly.pdbx_seq_one_letter_code
_entity_poly.pdbx_strand_id
1 'polypeptide(L)'
;MEISVYCPECRRQKAHTVLAQSRQTRVRCMGCGSVHQIPTPKEPSPMLVKAIISEEDSSCIGAIEFMPDETCQIGDHHVAACGDDYTGVEVCAIERGQQRVRKARAKDITTLWTRKIEVVGVRVSIHDGRKTIPLLLKVPGEEPFVVGEVYRVGNRRFRIAHMKLRDGDAQRREGQKAVARSIRRIYGYPL
;
A
#
# COMPACT_ATOMS: atom_id res chain seq x y z
N MET A 1 0.01 -28.11 -22.79
CA MET A 1 0.81 -26.88 -22.68
C MET A 1 2.03 -27.01 -23.59
N GLU A 2 2.32 -26.00 -24.40
CA GLU A 2 3.46 -25.98 -25.32
C GLU A 2 4.47 -24.91 -24.87
N ILE A 3 5.75 -25.24 -24.94
CA ILE A 3 6.84 -24.34 -24.55
C ILE A 3 7.98 -24.39 -25.58
N SER A 4 8.72 -23.29 -25.73
CA SER A 4 9.91 -23.24 -26.58
C SER A 4 11.17 -23.41 -25.73
N VAL A 5 11.87 -24.53 -25.93
CA VAL A 5 13.11 -24.85 -25.21
C VAL A 5 14.13 -25.48 -26.14
N TYR A 6 15.40 -25.47 -25.74
CA TYR A 6 16.48 -26.11 -26.47
C TYR A 6 16.28 -27.63 -26.48
N CYS A 7 16.34 -28.24 -27.67
CA CYS A 7 16.30 -29.69 -27.83
C CYS A 7 17.74 -30.23 -27.96
N PRO A 8 18.19 -31.13 -27.06
CA PRO A 8 19.52 -31.74 -27.14
C PRO A 8 19.77 -32.48 -28.46
N GLU A 9 18.73 -33.12 -29.01
CA GLU A 9 18.80 -33.90 -30.26
C GLU A 9 18.78 -33.00 -31.51
N CYS A 10 17.87 -32.03 -31.57
CA CYS A 10 17.82 -31.12 -32.73
C CYS A 10 18.94 -30.08 -32.70
N ARG A 11 19.63 -29.92 -31.56
CA ARG A 11 20.64 -28.88 -31.27
C ARG A 11 20.19 -27.46 -31.57
N ARG A 12 18.90 -27.17 -31.36
CA ARG A 12 18.29 -25.85 -31.58
C ARG A 12 17.03 -25.69 -30.72
N GLN A 13 16.56 -24.46 -30.57
CA GLN A 13 15.25 -24.20 -29.97
C GLN A 13 14.12 -24.78 -30.84
N LYS A 14 13.21 -25.50 -30.20
CA LYS A 14 12.03 -26.10 -30.82
C LYS A 14 10.84 -26.01 -29.88
N ALA A 15 9.64 -26.06 -30.44
CA ALA A 15 8.41 -26.27 -29.68
C ALA A 15 8.42 -27.69 -29.07
N HIS A 16 8.03 -27.77 -27.80
CA HIS A 16 7.88 -29.00 -27.05
C HIS A 16 6.52 -29.06 -26.36
N THR A 17 5.92 -30.24 -26.32
CA THR A 17 4.71 -30.52 -25.53
C THR A 17 5.11 -30.92 -24.12
N VAL A 18 4.53 -30.29 -23.10
CA VAL A 18 4.72 -30.66 -21.70
C VAL A 18 3.96 -31.95 -21.41
N LEU A 19 4.66 -32.99 -20.95
CA LEU A 19 4.08 -34.29 -20.60
C LEU A 19 3.76 -34.40 -19.11
N ALA A 20 4.63 -33.86 -18.25
CA ALA A 20 4.45 -33.85 -16.80
C ALA A 20 5.24 -32.71 -16.15
N GLN A 21 4.67 -32.09 -15.12
CA GLN A 21 5.34 -31.11 -14.28
C GLN A 21 5.53 -31.69 -12.88
N SER A 22 6.78 -31.90 -12.48
CA SER A 22 7.14 -32.31 -11.12
C SER A 22 8.38 -31.52 -10.68
N ARG A 23 9.35 -32.16 -9.99
CA ARG A 23 10.65 -31.55 -9.65
C ARG A 23 11.44 -31.13 -10.90
N GLN A 24 11.23 -31.81 -12.01
CA GLN A 24 11.70 -31.43 -13.34
C GLN A 24 10.55 -31.57 -14.33
N THR A 25 10.45 -30.63 -15.27
CA THR A 25 9.39 -30.66 -16.29
C THR A 25 9.81 -31.58 -17.41
N ARG A 26 9.00 -32.61 -17.68
CA ARG A 26 9.27 -33.61 -18.71
C ARG A 26 8.58 -33.18 -20.00
N VAL A 27 9.34 -33.03 -21.07
CA VAL A 27 8.89 -32.41 -22.32
C VAL A 27 9.18 -33.30 -23.52
N ARG A 28 8.32 -33.26 -24.53
CA ARG A 28 8.51 -33.96 -25.81
C ARG A 28 8.73 -32.97 -26.94
N CYS A 29 9.84 -33.08 -27.65
CA CYS A 29 10.14 -32.26 -28.82
C CYS A 29 9.14 -32.56 -29.95
N MET A 30 8.50 -31.53 -30.49
CA MET A 30 7.59 -31.69 -31.64
C MET A 30 8.33 -31.89 -32.96
N GLY A 31 9.63 -31.56 -33.02
CA GLY A 31 10.44 -31.70 -34.24
C GLY A 31 11.06 -33.09 -34.44
N CYS A 32 11.56 -33.72 -33.37
CA CYS A 32 12.21 -35.04 -33.45
C CYS A 32 11.60 -36.10 -32.53
N GLY A 33 10.57 -35.76 -31.75
CA GLY A 33 9.89 -36.69 -30.84
C GLY A 33 10.64 -37.02 -29.55
N SER A 34 11.88 -36.54 -29.36
CA SER A 34 12.67 -36.88 -28.17
C SER A 34 12.04 -36.34 -26.88
N VAL A 35 12.10 -37.15 -25.83
CA VAL A 35 11.60 -36.79 -24.49
C VAL A 35 12.79 -36.51 -23.58
N HIS A 36 12.83 -35.34 -22.98
CA HIS A 36 13.89 -34.94 -22.05
C HIS A 36 13.32 -34.11 -20.89
N GLN A 37 14.16 -33.87 -19.88
CA GLN A 37 13.79 -33.10 -18.68
C GLN A 37 14.42 -31.72 -18.73
N ILE A 38 13.62 -30.70 -18.43
CA ILE A 38 14.09 -29.33 -18.24
C ILE A 38 13.84 -28.89 -16.79
N PRO A 39 14.61 -27.91 -16.28
CA PRO A 39 14.26 -27.26 -15.03
C PRO A 39 12.83 -26.72 -15.12
N THR A 40 12.03 -26.97 -14.09
CA THR A 40 10.70 -26.37 -13.99
C THR A 40 10.87 -24.84 -13.94
N PRO A 41 10.14 -24.06 -14.77
CA PRO A 41 10.14 -22.62 -14.65
C PRO A 41 9.75 -22.26 -13.22
N LYS A 42 10.64 -21.59 -12.48
CA LYS A 42 10.29 -21.11 -11.15
C LYS A 42 9.25 -20.01 -11.35
N GLU A 43 8.06 -20.21 -10.81
CA GLU A 43 7.15 -19.09 -10.62
C GLU A 43 7.87 -18.04 -9.77
N PRO A 44 7.74 -16.75 -10.12
CA PRO A 44 8.31 -15.70 -9.30
C PRO A 44 7.73 -15.82 -7.89
N SER A 45 8.59 -16.01 -6.90
CA SER A 45 8.18 -16.02 -5.51
C SER A 45 7.97 -14.59 -5.02
N PRO A 46 7.06 -14.36 -4.06
CA PRO A 46 6.95 -13.07 -3.40
C PRO A 46 8.27 -12.63 -2.79
N MET A 47 8.47 -11.32 -2.71
CA MET A 47 9.62 -10.68 -2.08
C MET A 47 9.16 -9.65 -1.07
N LEU A 48 9.96 -9.45 -0.02
CA LEU A 48 9.70 -8.44 1.00
C LEU A 48 10.42 -7.14 0.64
N VAL A 49 9.65 -6.08 0.43
CA VAL A 49 10.16 -4.73 0.21
C VAL A 49 10.17 -4.00 1.55
N LYS A 50 11.32 -3.43 1.92
CA LYS A 50 11.47 -2.64 3.15
C LYS A 50 10.48 -1.48 3.17
N ALA A 51 9.76 -1.33 4.28
CA ALA A 51 8.83 -0.24 4.53
C ALA A 51 9.18 0.50 5.83
N ILE A 52 9.15 1.82 5.80
CA ILE A 52 9.12 2.67 6.99
C ILE A 52 7.67 3.02 7.24
N ILE A 53 7.15 2.64 8.40
CA ILE A 53 5.74 2.79 8.76
C ILE A 53 5.65 3.89 9.81
N SER A 54 5.08 5.03 9.43
CA SER A 54 4.91 6.18 10.31
C SER A 54 3.54 6.18 10.99
N GLU A 55 3.54 6.42 12.30
CA GLU A 55 2.36 6.64 13.15
C GLU A 55 2.61 7.83 14.08
N GLU A 56 1.92 8.95 13.81
CA GLU A 56 2.08 10.24 14.50
C GLU A 56 3.53 10.70 14.67
N ASP A 57 4.11 10.50 15.85
CA ASP A 57 5.44 10.92 16.29
C ASP A 57 6.44 9.76 16.32
N SER A 58 6.01 8.57 15.93
CA SER A 58 6.82 7.35 15.91
C SER A 58 6.89 6.73 14.51
N SER A 59 7.89 5.89 14.31
CA SER A 59 8.01 5.06 13.12
C SER A 59 8.63 3.72 13.44
N CYS A 60 8.21 2.67 12.76
CA CYS A 60 8.88 1.38 12.79
C CYS A 60 9.37 0.96 11.41
N ILE A 61 10.40 0.11 11.40
CA ILE A 61 10.88 -0.54 10.18
C ILE A 61 10.13 -1.86 10.04
N GLY A 62 9.53 -2.06 8.87
CA GLY A 62 8.79 -3.25 8.51
C GLY A 62 9.03 -3.66 7.07
N ALA A 63 8.14 -4.50 6.54
CA ALA A 63 8.17 -4.93 5.16
C ALA A 63 6.76 -5.11 4.59
N ILE A 64 6.65 -4.97 3.26
CA ILE A 64 5.45 -5.29 2.50
C ILE A 64 5.81 -6.37 1.49
N GLU A 65 4.95 -7.38 1.37
CA GLU A 65 5.12 -8.46 0.39
C GLU A 65 4.63 -8.02 -0.99
N PHE A 66 5.44 -8.26 -2.01
CA PHE A 66 5.13 -7.95 -3.41
C PHE A 66 5.61 -9.06 -4.34
N MET A 67 4.98 -9.17 -5.51
CA MET A 67 5.60 -9.91 -6.62
C MET A 67 6.70 -9.04 -7.28
N PRO A 68 7.82 -9.61 -7.77
CA PRO A 68 8.95 -8.82 -8.27
C PRO A 68 8.60 -7.79 -9.36
N ASP A 69 7.68 -8.14 -10.26
CA ASP A 69 7.23 -7.27 -11.35
C ASP A 69 5.95 -6.48 -11.03
N GLU A 70 5.40 -6.62 -9.81
CA GLU A 70 4.29 -5.81 -9.33
C GLU A 70 4.71 -4.34 -9.26
N THR A 71 3.83 -3.44 -9.68
CA THR A 71 4.09 -1.99 -9.67
C THR A 71 3.43 -1.38 -8.45
N CYS A 72 4.20 -0.62 -7.67
CA CYS A 72 3.73 0.19 -6.56
C CYS A 72 3.85 1.67 -6.91
N GLN A 73 2.86 2.47 -6.51
CA GLN A 73 2.79 3.92 -6.70
C GLN A 73 2.39 4.65 -5.42
N ILE A 74 2.70 5.94 -5.35
CA ILE A 74 2.26 6.79 -4.24
C ILE A 74 0.73 6.82 -4.19
N GLY A 75 0.17 6.62 -2.99
CA GLY A 75 -1.26 6.53 -2.73
C GLY A 75 -1.78 5.11 -2.64
N ASP A 76 -1.01 4.10 -3.06
CA ASP A 76 -1.41 2.70 -2.94
C ASP A 76 -1.56 2.29 -1.47
N HIS A 77 -2.49 1.38 -1.21
CA HIS A 77 -2.71 0.78 0.10
C HIS A 77 -2.20 -0.65 0.11
N HIS A 78 -1.44 -0.98 1.15
CA HIS A 78 -0.89 -2.32 1.35
C HIS A 78 -0.99 -2.72 2.82
N VAL A 79 -0.77 -4.00 3.10
CA VAL A 79 -0.55 -4.50 4.46
C VAL A 79 0.95 -4.58 4.69
N ALA A 80 1.43 -3.93 5.74
CA ALA A 80 2.83 -3.98 6.15
C ALA A 80 2.96 -4.82 7.43
N ALA A 81 3.99 -5.66 7.46
CA ALA A 81 4.42 -6.38 8.64
C ALA A 81 5.44 -5.53 9.41
N CYS A 82 5.23 -5.35 10.72
CA CYS A 82 6.15 -4.68 11.62
C CYS A 82 6.32 -5.50 12.90
N GLY A 83 7.41 -6.25 13.01
CA GLY A 83 7.54 -7.28 14.04
C GLY A 83 6.52 -8.39 13.83
N ASP A 84 5.76 -8.72 14.87
CA ASP A 84 4.69 -9.74 14.84
C ASP A 84 3.32 -9.17 14.44
N ASP A 85 3.22 -7.84 14.26
CA ASP A 85 1.98 -7.15 13.92
C ASP A 85 1.87 -6.84 12.42
N TYR A 86 0.64 -6.79 11.94
CA TYR A 86 0.28 -6.38 10.58
C TYR A 86 -0.62 -5.15 10.64
N THR A 87 -0.40 -4.19 9.74
CA THR A 87 -1.26 -3.02 9.66
C THR A 87 -1.40 -2.51 8.24
N GLY A 88 -2.61 -2.03 7.90
CA GLY A 88 -2.87 -1.29 6.68
C GLY A 88 -2.09 0.03 6.63
N VAL A 89 -1.40 0.26 5.51
CA VAL A 89 -0.59 1.46 5.26
C VAL A 89 -0.87 2.07 3.89
N GLU A 90 -0.64 3.37 3.77
CA GLU A 90 -0.66 4.13 2.51
C GLU A 90 0.75 4.56 2.11
N VAL A 91 1.14 4.28 0.87
CA VAL A 91 2.44 4.66 0.32
C VAL A 91 2.50 6.16 0.11
N CYS A 92 3.41 6.82 0.80
CA CYS A 92 3.60 8.28 0.75
C CYS A 92 4.83 8.69 -0.08
N ALA A 93 5.86 7.85 -0.12
CA ALA A 93 7.01 8.05 -1.01
C ALA A 93 7.68 6.71 -1.36
N ILE A 94 8.33 6.66 -2.51
CA ILE A 94 9.04 5.49 -3.02
C ILE A 94 10.48 5.89 -3.32
N GLU A 95 11.42 5.19 -2.71
CA GLU A 95 12.85 5.31 -3.01
C GLU A 95 13.30 4.17 -3.92
N ARG A 96 14.02 4.54 -4.98
CA ARG A 96 14.66 3.65 -5.94
C ARG A 96 16.13 4.02 -6.04
N GLY A 97 16.97 3.35 -5.24
CA GLY A 97 18.36 3.75 -5.06
C GLY A 97 18.45 5.10 -4.36
N GLN A 98 19.06 6.10 -5.02
CA GLN A 98 19.18 7.47 -4.50
C GLN A 98 18.06 8.41 -4.98
N GLN A 99 17.12 7.93 -5.79
CA GLN A 99 16.05 8.75 -6.37
C GLN A 99 14.72 8.50 -5.67
N ARG A 100 13.91 9.57 -5.55
CA ARG A 100 12.48 9.45 -5.22
C ARG A 100 11.64 9.47 -6.48
N VAL A 101 10.75 8.50 -6.61
CA VAL A 101 9.89 8.31 -7.79
C VAL A 101 8.43 8.22 -7.37
N ARG A 102 7.51 8.47 -8.31
CA ARG A 102 6.07 8.32 -8.05
C ARG A 102 5.56 6.89 -8.17
N LYS A 103 6.29 6.05 -8.92
CA LYS A 103 5.98 4.63 -9.16
C LYS A 103 7.24 3.84 -9.49
N ALA A 104 7.28 2.57 -9.12
CA ALA A 104 8.36 1.63 -9.45
C ALA A 104 7.86 0.18 -9.40
N ARG A 105 8.59 -0.74 -10.05
CA ARG A 105 8.39 -2.17 -9.82
C ARG A 105 8.99 -2.56 -8.48
N ALA A 106 8.36 -3.49 -7.77
CA ALA A 106 8.78 -3.93 -6.44
C ALA A 106 10.27 -4.31 -6.37
N LYS A 107 10.77 -5.02 -7.38
CA LYS A 107 12.19 -5.42 -7.47
C LYS A 107 13.19 -4.26 -7.54
N ASP A 108 12.74 -3.08 -7.95
CA ASP A 108 13.58 -1.89 -8.08
C ASP A 108 13.50 -1.00 -6.82
N ILE A 109 12.51 -1.22 -5.94
CA ILE A 109 12.26 -0.37 -4.77
C ILE A 109 13.26 -0.68 -3.67
N THR A 110 13.95 0.35 -3.19
CA THR A 110 14.88 0.22 -2.05
C THR A 110 14.20 0.47 -0.72
N THR A 111 13.25 1.40 -0.65
CA THR A 111 12.47 1.68 0.57
C THR A 111 11.14 2.32 0.23
N LEU A 112 10.07 1.83 0.87
CA LEU A 112 8.76 2.46 0.89
C LEU A 112 8.61 3.33 2.14
N TRP A 113 8.18 4.56 1.97
CA TRP A 113 7.75 5.40 3.09
C TRP A 113 6.24 5.37 3.15
N THR A 114 5.70 4.92 4.27
CA THR A 114 4.29 4.59 4.41
C THR A 114 3.72 5.21 5.68
N ARG A 115 2.40 5.42 5.69
CA ARG A 115 1.66 5.92 6.85
C ARG A 115 0.59 4.91 7.22
N LYS A 116 0.47 4.59 8.51
CA LYS A 116 -0.63 3.76 9.03
C LYS A 116 -1.99 4.39 8.71
N ILE A 117 -2.94 3.56 8.27
CA ILE A 117 -4.29 4.02 7.88
C ILE A 117 -5.44 3.32 8.59
N GLU A 118 -5.23 2.22 9.31
CA GLU A 118 -6.32 1.53 10.02
C GLU A 118 -6.88 2.32 11.19
N VAL A 119 -6.00 2.83 12.06
CA VAL A 119 -6.32 3.70 13.18
C VAL A 119 -5.40 4.91 13.09
N VAL A 120 -5.99 6.11 13.02
CA VAL A 120 -5.25 7.34 12.73
C VAL A 120 -5.52 8.42 13.77
N GLY A 121 -4.52 9.28 13.96
CA GLY A 121 -4.66 10.52 14.70
C GLY A 121 -5.25 11.63 13.83
N VAL A 122 -6.45 12.12 14.18
CA VAL A 122 -7.06 13.30 13.56
C VAL A 122 -6.93 14.49 14.50
N ARG A 123 -6.18 15.51 14.06
CA ARG A 123 -6.03 16.75 14.81
C ARG A 123 -7.26 17.61 14.64
N VAL A 124 -7.83 18.08 15.74
CA VAL A 124 -9.00 18.96 15.77
C VAL A 124 -8.61 20.26 16.46
N SER A 125 -9.02 21.38 15.88
CA SER A 125 -8.89 22.72 16.44
C SER A 125 -10.27 23.29 16.68
N ILE A 126 -10.69 23.33 17.95
CA ILE A 126 -11.99 23.86 18.36
C ILE A 126 -11.80 25.31 18.81
N HIS A 127 -12.38 26.28 18.10
CA HIS A 127 -12.28 27.69 18.46
C HIS A 127 -13.56 28.14 19.16
N ASP A 128 -13.46 28.69 20.38
CA ASP A 128 -14.61 29.21 21.14
C ASP A 128 -14.82 30.73 20.97
N GLY A 129 -14.15 31.34 19.98
CA GLY A 129 -14.13 32.79 19.75
C GLY A 129 -13.02 33.55 20.49
N ARG A 130 -12.42 32.96 21.54
CA ARG A 130 -11.29 33.58 22.27
C ARG A 130 -10.01 32.76 22.21
N LYS A 131 -10.12 31.44 22.35
CA LYS A 131 -9.00 30.50 22.33
C LYS A 131 -9.29 29.33 21.40
N THR A 132 -8.22 28.64 21.02
CA THR A 132 -8.29 27.38 20.28
C THR A 132 -7.93 26.24 21.22
N ILE A 133 -8.83 25.27 21.36
CA ILE A 133 -8.64 24.04 22.13
C ILE A 133 -8.17 22.95 21.16
N PRO A 134 -6.91 22.48 21.25
CA PRO A 134 -6.44 21.38 20.43
C PRO A 134 -6.96 20.05 20.97
N LEU A 135 -7.28 19.13 20.06
CA LEU A 135 -7.67 17.77 20.39
C LEU A 135 -7.07 16.80 19.36
N LEU A 136 -6.70 15.60 19.80
CA LEU A 136 -6.24 14.51 18.93
C LEU A 136 -7.23 13.34 19.07
N LEU A 137 -7.98 13.06 18.02
CA LEU A 137 -8.88 11.91 17.95
C LEU A 137 -8.09 10.70 17.46
N LYS A 138 -8.14 9.59 18.19
CA LYS A 138 -7.71 8.27 17.67
C LYS A 138 -8.96 7.52 17.21
N VAL A 139 -9.13 7.38 15.91
CA VAL A 139 -10.34 6.81 15.28
C VAL A 139 -9.95 5.87 14.13
N PRO A 140 -10.84 4.96 13.71
CA PRO A 140 -10.65 4.20 12.48
C PRO A 140 -10.37 5.12 11.29
N GLY A 141 -9.50 4.72 10.38
CA GLY A 141 -9.15 5.52 9.20
C GLY A 141 -10.33 5.83 8.29
N GLU A 142 -11.31 4.94 8.26
CA GLU A 142 -12.55 5.07 7.48
C GLU A 142 -13.67 5.82 8.23
N GLU A 143 -13.42 6.27 9.47
CA GLU A 143 -14.37 7.09 10.23
C GLU A 143 -14.73 8.36 9.42
N PRO A 144 -16.01 8.59 9.11
CA PRO A 144 -16.44 9.73 8.33
C PRO A 144 -16.55 11.00 9.17
N PHE A 145 -16.15 12.12 8.58
CA PHE A 145 -16.40 13.46 9.09
C PHE A 145 -17.10 14.29 8.03
N VAL A 146 -18.08 15.09 8.44
CA VAL A 146 -18.92 15.88 7.53
C VAL A 146 -18.95 17.34 7.98
N VAL A 147 -18.69 18.26 7.06
CA VAL A 147 -18.79 19.70 7.33
C VAL A 147 -20.23 20.07 7.66
N GLY A 148 -20.42 20.82 8.75
CA GLY A 148 -21.74 21.22 9.25
C GLY A 148 -22.34 20.26 10.26
N GLU A 149 -21.80 19.04 10.42
CA GLU A 149 -22.29 18.08 11.42
C GLU A 149 -21.65 18.27 12.79
N VAL A 150 -22.31 17.71 13.81
CA VAL A 150 -21.84 17.70 15.19
C VAL A 150 -21.09 16.40 15.45
N TYR A 151 -19.82 16.51 15.80
CA TYR A 151 -19.04 15.36 16.23
C TYR A 151 -19.01 15.27 17.76
N ARG A 152 -19.18 14.05 18.30
CA ARG A 152 -19.15 13.78 19.73
C ARG A 152 -17.98 12.86 20.06
N VAL A 153 -17.16 13.29 21.02
CA VAL A 153 -16.08 12.47 21.59
C VAL A 153 -16.14 12.56 23.12
N GLY A 154 -16.49 11.45 23.77
CA GLY A 154 -16.77 11.41 25.20
C GLY A 154 -17.83 12.46 25.60
N ASN A 155 -17.41 13.42 26.44
CA ASN A 155 -18.25 14.52 26.93
C ASN A 155 -18.15 15.80 26.10
N ARG A 156 -17.30 15.83 25.06
CA ARG A 156 -17.12 17.00 24.19
C ARG A 156 -17.97 16.86 22.94
N ARG A 157 -18.60 17.95 22.53
CA ARG A 157 -19.32 18.07 21.26
C ARG A 157 -18.85 19.35 20.57
N PHE A 158 -18.66 19.27 19.26
CA PHE A 158 -18.29 20.43 18.45
C PHE A 158 -18.90 20.29 17.06
N ARG A 159 -19.24 21.42 16.45
CA ARG A 159 -19.69 21.48 15.06
C ARG A 159 -18.50 21.64 14.13
N ILE A 160 -18.42 20.81 13.10
CA ILE A 160 -17.34 20.86 12.10
C ILE A 160 -17.57 22.04 11.17
N ALA A 161 -16.61 22.96 11.13
CA ALA A 161 -16.65 24.15 10.29
C ALA A 161 -15.99 23.91 8.93
N HIS A 162 -14.82 23.28 8.92
CA HIS A 162 -14.12 22.88 7.71
C HIS A 162 -13.04 21.84 8.02
N MET A 163 -12.59 21.11 6.99
CA MET A 163 -11.57 20.08 7.09
C MET A 163 -10.45 20.37 6.08
N LYS A 164 -9.19 20.33 6.53
CA LYS A 164 -8.03 20.32 5.64
C LYS A 164 -7.63 18.88 5.36
N LEU A 165 -7.53 18.53 4.09
CA LEU A 165 -7.11 17.22 3.62
C LEU A 165 -5.58 17.14 3.52
N ARG A 166 -5.06 15.92 3.42
CA ARG A 166 -3.62 15.65 3.35
C ARG A 166 -3.00 15.95 1.99
N ASP A 167 -3.80 15.90 0.93
CA ASP A 167 -3.43 16.28 -0.44
C ASP A 167 -3.32 17.80 -0.64
N GLY A 168 -3.74 18.59 0.34
CA GLY A 168 -3.71 20.05 0.33
C GLY A 168 -5.06 20.72 0.10
N ASP A 169 -6.11 19.95 -0.23
CA ASP A 169 -7.46 20.49 -0.41
C ASP A 169 -8.12 20.86 0.94
N ALA A 170 -9.19 21.64 0.88
CA ALA A 170 -9.97 22.03 2.04
C ALA A 170 -11.49 21.94 1.76
N GLN A 171 -12.15 21.07 2.52
CA GLN A 171 -13.60 20.96 2.51
C GLN A 171 -14.22 21.99 3.44
N ARG A 172 -15.05 22.88 2.89
CA ARG A 172 -15.67 24.02 3.59
C ARG A 172 -17.17 24.11 3.40
N ARG A 173 -17.72 23.43 2.39
CA ARG A 173 -19.15 23.49 2.10
C ARG A 173 -19.86 22.47 2.96
N GLU A 174 -21.00 22.87 3.53
CA GLU A 174 -21.85 21.99 4.32
C GLU A 174 -22.20 20.70 3.55
N GLY A 175 -22.18 19.57 4.24
CA GLY A 175 -22.39 18.24 3.66
C GLY A 175 -21.16 17.62 2.99
N GLN A 176 -20.04 18.34 2.82
CA GLN A 176 -18.81 17.73 2.32
C GLN A 176 -18.24 16.72 3.32
N LYS A 177 -17.91 15.53 2.81
CA LYS A 177 -17.47 14.37 3.60
C LYS A 177 -16.02 14.01 3.30
N ALA A 178 -15.28 13.63 4.33
CA ALA A 178 -13.96 13.02 4.23
C ALA A 178 -13.79 11.92 5.28
N VAL A 179 -12.87 10.98 5.02
CA VAL A 179 -12.52 9.90 5.95
C VAL A 179 -11.30 10.29 6.79
N ALA A 180 -11.22 9.82 8.02
CA ALA A 180 -10.16 10.19 8.98
C ALA A 180 -8.74 10.12 8.39
N ARG A 181 -8.40 9.06 7.64
CA ARG A 181 -7.05 8.87 7.09
C ARG A 181 -6.65 9.92 6.05
N SER A 182 -7.61 10.56 5.37
CA SER A 182 -7.35 11.62 4.39
C SER A 182 -7.34 13.01 5.00
N ILE A 183 -7.79 13.17 6.25
CA ILE A 183 -7.87 14.45 6.94
C ILE A 183 -6.54 14.77 7.63
N ARG A 184 -6.02 15.97 7.37
CA ARG A 184 -4.87 16.52 8.09
C ARG A 184 -5.29 17.26 9.36
N ARG A 185 -6.39 18.02 9.30
CA ARG A 185 -6.93 18.73 10.47
C ARG A 185 -8.40 19.07 10.29
N ILE A 186 -9.18 18.94 11.35
CA ILE A 186 -10.55 19.43 11.46
C ILE A 186 -10.56 20.74 12.23
N TYR A 187 -11.39 21.68 11.79
CA TYR A 187 -11.67 22.92 12.49
C TYR A 187 -13.14 22.97 12.84
N GLY A 188 -13.45 23.45 14.03
CA GLY A 188 -14.84 23.52 14.50
C GLY A 188 -15.05 24.52 15.62
N TYR A 189 -16.29 24.61 16.06
CA TYR A 189 -16.73 25.47 17.15
C TYR A 189 -17.42 24.61 18.22
N PRO A 190 -17.28 24.95 19.52
CA PRO A 190 -18.00 24.25 20.57
C PRO A 190 -19.51 24.43 20.40
N LEU A 191 -20.27 23.51 20.98
CA LEU A 191 -21.72 23.63 21.18
C LEU A 191 -22.04 24.00 22.62
#